data_AF-A0A0U2RSA5-F1
#
_entry.id   AF-A0A0U2RSA5-F1
#
_cell.length_a   1.000
_cell.length_b   1.000
_cell.length_c   1.000
_cell.angle_alpha   90.00
_cell.angle_beta   90.00
_cell.angle_gamma   90.00
#
_symmetry.space_group_name_H-M   'P 1'
#
loop_
_entity.id
_entity.type
_entity.pdbx_description
1 polymer ?
#
loop_
_entity_poly.entity_id
_entity_poly.type
_entity_poly.pdbx_seq_one_letter_code
_entity_poly.pdbx_strand_id
1 'polypeptide(L)' 'MQDKDNVGVWDTLIRSVLSCILLAVAVEGIFPAAVSIVLVVVGLALWTTASTGICWLYKLFGIDTYHHAR' A
#
# COMPACT_ATOMS: atom_id res chain seq x y z
N MET A 1 22.04 -2.03 5.42
CA MET A 1 21.86 -1.10 4.29
C MET A 1 20.61 -0.31 4.61
N GLN A 2 20.70 1.01 4.71
CA GLN A 2 19.51 1.84 4.93
C GLN A 2 18.81 1.90 3.58
N ASP A 3 17.80 1.06 3.38
CA ASP A 3 17.00 1.09 2.15
C ASP A 3 16.38 2.49 2.06
N LYS A 4 16.78 3.24 1.04
CA LYS A 4 16.27 4.58 0.78
C LYS A 4 14.81 4.44 0.34
N ASP A 5 13.92 5.20 0.97
CA ASP A 5 12.49 5.21 0.62
C ASP A 5 12.33 5.46 -0.88
N ASN A 6 11.48 4.67 -1.52
CA ASN A 6 11.18 4.79 -2.96
C ASN A 6 9.73 5.22 -3.23
N VAL A 7 8.91 5.34 -2.18
CA VAL A 7 7.56 5.87 -2.28
C VAL A 7 7.47 7.25 -1.65
N GLY A 8 7.01 8.22 -2.43
CA GLY A 8 6.81 9.58 -1.96
C GLY A 8 5.62 9.72 -1.02
N VAL A 9 5.57 10.83 -0.28
CA VAL A 9 4.49 11.16 0.68
C VAL A 9 3.09 11.05 0.05
N TRP A 10 2.94 11.49 -1.20
CA TRP A 10 1.68 11.38 -1.94
C TRP A 10 1.27 9.93 -2.24
N ASP A 11 2.21 9.07 -2.62
CA ASP A 11 1.94 7.65 -2.87
C ASP A 11 1.57 6.94 -1.57
N THR A 12 2.32 7.21 -0.50
CA THR A 12 2.06 6.70 0.85
C THR A 12 0.69 7.12 1.36
N LEU A 13 0.28 8.38 1.15
CA LEU A 13 -1.04 8.87 1.54
C LEU A 13 -2.14 8.13 0.78
N ILE A 14 -2.08 8.08 -0.55
CA ILE A 14 -3.08 7.39 -1.38
C ILE A 14 -3.18 5.91 -0.98
N ARG A 15 -2.04 5.27 -0.80
CA ARG A 15 -1.95 3.85 -0.43
C ARG A 15 -2.51 3.59 0.96
N SER A 16 -2.25 4.47 1.93
CA SER A 16 -2.83 4.38 3.27
C SER A 16 -4.36 4.51 3.24
N VAL A 17 -4.89 5.49 2.51
CA VAL A 17 -6.34 5.70 2.35
C VAL A 17 -7.00 4.50 1.68
N LEU A 18 -6.42 4.00 0.58
CA LEU A 18 -6.93 2.80 -0.10
C LEU A 18 -6.90 1.57 0.83
N SER A 19 -5.84 1.38 1.60
CA SER A 19 -5.76 0.27 2.54
C SER A 19 -6.85 0.34 3.62
N CYS A 20 -7.12 1.53 4.17
CA CYS A 20 -8.20 1.74 5.14
C CYS A 20 -9.57 1.39 4.54
N ILE A 21 -9.85 1.86 3.32
CA ILE A 21 -11.12 1.62 2.64
C ILE A 21 -11.30 0.11 2.38
N LEU A 22 -10.28 -0.56 1.84
CA LEU A 22 -10.36 -1.98 1.53
C LEU A 22 -10.55 -2.84 2.79
N LEU A 23 -9.83 -2.52 3.87
CA LEU A 23 -9.96 -3.23 5.14
C LEU A 23 -11.32 -2.97 5.79
N ALA A 24 -11.82 -1.73 5.78
CA ALA A 24 -13.15 -1.42 6.29
C ALA A 24 -14.23 -2.20 5.53
N VAL A 25 -14.21 -2.13 4.19
CA VAL A 25 -15.18 -2.84 3.33
C VAL A 25 -15.11 -4.37 3.52
N ALA A 26 -13.93 -4.93 3.76
CA ALA A 26 -13.77 -6.36 3.99
C ALA A 26 -14.42 -6.83 5.31
N VAL A 27 -14.47 -5.97 6.33
CA VAL A 27 -15.04 -6.28 7.65
C VAL A 27 -16.56 -6.12 7.69
N GLU A 28 -17.13 -5.24 6.86
CA GLU A 28 -18.58 -5.00 6.78
C GLU A 28 -19.38 -6.24 6.30
N GLY A 29 -18.72 -7.27 5.76
CA GLY A 29 -19.39 -8.50 5.34
C GLY A 29 -20.30 -8.37 4.12
N ILE A 30 -20.17 -7.27 3.37
CA ILE A 30 -20.98 -6.97 2.17
C ILE A 30 -20.70 -7.96 1.02
N PHE A 31 -19.47 -8.48 0.94
CA PHE A 31 -19.02 -9.35 -0.13
C PHE A 31 -18.92 -10.83 0.29
N PRO A 32 -18.97 -11.78 -0.66
CA PRO A 32 -18.70 -13.19 -0.41
C PRO A 32 -17.32 -13.39 0.24
N ALA A 33 -17.19 -14.42 1.09
CA ALA A 33 -15.98 -14.69 1.86
C ALA A 33 -14.69 -14.71 1.02
N ALA A 34 -14.73 -15.30 -0.18
CA ALA A 34 -13.59 -15.32 -1.09
C ALA A 34 -13.11 -13.91 -1.48
N VAL A 35 -14.06 -13.00 -1.79
CA VAL A 35 -13.76 -11.62 -2.15
C VAL A 35 -13.25 -10.84 -0.94
N SER A 36 -13.87 -11.02 0.23
CA SER A 36 -13.43 -10.37 1.47
C SER A 36 -12.00 -10.77 1.85
N ILE A 37 -11.63 -12.05 1.69
CA ILE A 37 -10.26 -12.51 1.92
C ILE A 37 -9.27 -11.80 0.98
N VAL A 38 -9.60 -11.69 -0.31
CA VAL A 38 -8.74 -10.98 -1.27
C VAL A 38 -8.60 -9.50 -0.88
N LEU A 39 -9.69 -8.84 -0.50
CA LEU A 39 -9.67 -7.44 -0.05
C LEU A 39 -8.77 -7.27 1.19
N VAL A 40 -8.83 -8.18 2.15
CA VAL A 40 -7.94 -8.16 3.33
C VAL A 40 -6.49 -8.30 2.93
N VAL A 41 -6.16 -9.29 2.09
CA VAL A 41 -4.77 -9.53 1.65
C VAL A 41 -4.21 -8.32 0.91
N VAL A 42 -4.98 -7.75 -0.03
CA VAL A 42 -4.57 -6.57 -0.79
C VAL A 42 -4.47 -5.35 0.13
N GLY A 43 -5.42 -5.14 1.02
CA GLY A 43 -5.41 -4.06 2.00
C GLY A 43 -4.17 -4.10 2.91
N LEU A 44 -3.81 -5.28 3.43
CA LEU A 44 -2.60 -5.46 4.25
C LEU A 44 -1.31 -5.25 3.44
N ALA A 45 -1.26 -5.70 2.19
CA ALA A 45 -0.11 -5.46 1.33
C ALA A 45 0.09 -3.95 1.05
N LEU A 46 -1.00 -3.21 0.83
CA LEU A 46 -0.96 -1.75 0.69
C LEU A 46 -0.53 -1.08 2.01
N TRP A 47 -1.08 -1.51 3.14
CA TRP A 47 -0.75 -0.95 4.46
C TRP A 47 0.74 -1.13 4.79
N THR A 48 1.27 -2.34 4.60
CA THR A 48 2.68 -2.67 4.89
C THR A 48 3.63 -1.88 4.01
N THR A 49 3.34 -1.76 2.71
CA THR A 49 4.16 -0.97 1.78
C THR A 49 4.03 0.54 2.00
N ALA A 50 2.89 1.03 2.49
CA ALA A 50 2.75 2.43 2.93
C ALA A 50 3.53 2.70 4.24
N SER A 51 3.47 1.79 5.21
CA SER A 51 4.10 1.96 6.53
C SER A 51 5.62 1.90 6.47
N THR A 52 6.18 1.13 5.53
CA THR A 52 7.63 0.95 5.39
C THR A 52 8.30 1.96 4.48
N GLY A 53 7.55 2.74 3.70
CA GLY A 53 8.15 3.66 2.72
C GLY A 53 8.86 2.94 1.56
N ILE A 54 8.70 1.62 1.46
CA ILE A 54 9.39 0.77 0.48
C ILE A 54 8.37 -0.12 -0.23
N CYS A 55 8.21 0.11 -1.53
CA CYS A 55 7.50 -0.79 -2.43
C CYS A 55 8.50 -1.69 -3.16
N TRP A 56 8.53 -2.98 -2.83
CA TRP A 56 9.42 -3.95 -3.45
C TRP A 56 9.17 -4.13 -4.95
N LEU A 57 7.92 -4.00 -5.39
CA LEU A 57 7.59 -3.94 -6.81
C LEU A 57 8.26 -2.75 -7.49
N TYR A 58 8.15 -1.55 -6.91
CA TYR A 58 8.81 -0.37 -7.47
C TYR A 58 10.33 -0.52 -7.50
N LYS A 59 10.91 -1.14 -6.46
CA LYS A 59 12.34 -1.46 -6.41
C LYS A 59 12.75 -2.43 -7.53
N LEU A 60 11.93 -3.44 -7.83
CA LEU A 60 12.19 -4.40 -8.91
C LEU A 60 12.10 -3.74 -10.30
N PHE A 61 11.20 -2.78 -10.46
CA PHE A 61 11.01 -2.03 -11.72
C PHE A 61 11.85 -0.75 -11.82
N GLY A 62 12.65 -0.41 -10.81
CA GLY A 62 13.46 0.82 -10.78
C GLY A 62 12.66 2.12 -10.71
N ILE A 63 11.43 2.06 -10.18
CA ILE A 63 10.53 3.22 -10.00
C ILE A 63 10.82 3.87 -8.64
N ASP A 64 10.96 5.19 -8.64
CA ASP A 64 11.08 6.02 -7.45
C ASP A 64 10.07 7.17 -7.56
N THR A 65 9.05 7.15 -6.70
CA THR A 65 8.04 8.21 -6.61
C THR A 65 8.34 9.20 -5.48
N TYR A 66 9.48 9.03 -4.81
CA TYR A 66 9.93 9.95 -3.79
C TYR A 66 10.29 11.29 -4.42
N HIS A 67 9.49 12.31 -4.10
CA HIS A 67 9.78 13.66 -4.54
C HIS A 67 10.96 14.17 -3.72
N HIS A 68 12.17 14.13 -4.29
CA HIS A 68 13.26 14.96 -3.84
C HIS A 68 12.82 16.41 -4.03
N ALA A 69 12.26 17.04 -2.98
CA ALA A 69 12.18 18.49 -2.90
C ALA A 69 13.60 19.00 -3.14
N ARG A 70 13.81 19.57 -4.32
CA ARG A 70 15.09 20.09 -4.78
C ARG A 70 15.34 21.44 -4.13
#